data_AF-A0A7V8E2X2-F1
#
_entry.id   AF-A0A7V8E2X2-F1
#
_cell.length_a   1.000
_cell.length_b   1.000
_cell.length_c   1.000
_cell.angle_alpha   90.00
_cell.angle_beta   90.00
_cell.angle_gamma   90.00
#
_symmetry.space_group_name_H-M   'P 1'
#
loop_
_entity.id
_entity.type
_entity.pdbx_description
1 polymer ?
#
loop_
_entity_poly.entity_id
_entity_poly.type
_entity_poly.pdbx_seq_one_letter_code
_entity_poly.pdbx_strand_id
1 'polypeptide(L)'
;MSAPLFYAERATAGSESKGPLQGLHTVEPRVDSPVSRAGAELAQANLPACPPARRQILSERSEPKGPPANPIAPSPMLDTASASTAIAGLGFERIQTIHGSTYKDCSTAIVSPTRGLIHHRVVAAWQSLIAPMNQKRAFLFVAGDEVGHAYNNFLQQVLAHPELSTWKYVLTLEDDNLPPPDAHIRLLEAIERGPFDAVGGIYFTKGDVNMPQCYGDPELFRQSGVMDFRPRDVAAALQRGQICECNGIAMGCTLWRMDLFRQLPPPWFVTVADWFPEQGGAAAMTQDLYFCKKAREAGKRFAVDFRVKVGHIDPGTGIVY
;
A
#
# COMPACT_ATOMS: atom_id res chain seq x y z
N MET A 1 -28.81 25.50 0.86
CA MET A 1 -29.38 25.04 2.15
C MET A 1 -28.23 24.52 2.97
N SER A 2 -27.80 25.35 3.91
CA SER A 2 -26.51 25.29 4.58
C SER A 2 -26.74 24.77 5.99
N ALA A 3 -26.16 23.62 6.33
CA ALA A 3 -26.21 23.07 7.69
C ALA A 3 -24.96 23.52 8.48
N PRO A 4 -25.10 23.92 9.75
CA PRO A 4 -23.99 24.50 10.52
C PRO A 4 -23.13 23.44 11.22
N LEU A 5 -21.83 23.71 11.29
CA LEU A 5 -20.86 23.04 12.17
C LEU A 5 -21.19 23.36 13.64
N PHE A 6 -21.28 22.33 14.48
CA PHE A 6 -21.29 22.48 15.94
C PHE A 6 -19.87 22.32 16.49
N TYR A 7 -19.37 23.38 17.12
CA TYR A 7 -18.22 23.37 18.02
C TYR A 7 -18.71 22.95 19.42
N ALA A 8 -18.06 21.97 20.04
CA ALA A 8 -18.36 21.56 21.42
C ALA A 8 -17.34 22.20 22.38
N GLU A 9 -17.81 23.14 23.21
CA GLU A 9 -17.09 23.66 24.38
C GLU A 9 -17.07 22.62 25.51
N ARG A 10 -15.90 22.41 26.12
CA ARG A 10 -15.77 21.66 27.37
C ARG A 10 -16.15 22.55 28.56
N ALA A 11 -17.22 22.19 29.25
CA ALA A 11 -17.53 22.70 30.57
C ALA A 11 -16.61 22.08 31.62
N THR A 12 -16.01 22.91 32.46
CA THR A 12 -15.34 22.51 33.70
C THR A 12 -16.30 22.76 34.87
N ALA A 13 -16.46 21.76 35.73
CA ALA A 13 -17.13 21.88 37.02
C ALA A 13 -16.27 21.19 38.08
N GLY A 14 -15.89 21.94 39.12
CA GLY A 14 -15.12 21.46 40.26
C GLY A 14 -15.97 21.08 41.46
N SER A 15 -15.37 20.33 42.38
CA SER A 15 -15.47 20.43 43.86
C SER A 15 -14.62 19.29 44.46
N GLU A 16 -13.46 19.63 45.03
CA GLU A 16 -13.16 19.76 46.47
C GLU A 16 -13.18 18.46 47.30
N SER A 17 -11.98 18.04 47.77
CA SER A 17 -11.71 17.81 49.21
C SER A 17 -10.20 17.65 49.46
N LYS A 18 -9.82 17.86 50.72
CA LYS A 18 -8.54 18.39 51.25
C LYS A 18 -7.51 17.30 51.62
N GLY A 19 -6.21 17.62 51.55
CA GLY A 19 -5.11 16.90 52.24
C GLY A 19 -3.71 17.36 51.78
N PRO A 20 -2.68 17.48 52.65
CA PRO A 20 -1.69 18.56 52.55
C PRO A 20 -0.37 18.26 51.82
N LEU A 21 0.10 19.36 51.20
CA LEU A 21 1.41 19.81 50.75
C LEU A 21 2.68 19.08 51.24
N GLN A 22 3.54 18.76 50.26
CA GLN A 22 5.01 18.93 50.20
C GLN A 22 5.41 18.43 48.79
N GLY A 23 6.11 19.09 47.89
CA GLY A 23 6.97 20.26 47.90
C GLY A 23 8.00 20.00 46.81
N LEU A 24 7.73 20.39 45.56
CA LEU A 24 8.68 20.26 44.44
C LEU A 24 8.58 21.49 43.54
N HIS A 25 9.69 22.20 43.48
CA HIS A 25 9.92 23.38 42.65
C HIS A 25 9.83 23.02 41.16
N THR A 26 8.85 23.57 40.46
CA THR A 26 8.84 23.66 39.00
C THR A 26 9.38 25.01 38.57
N VAL A 27 10.52 25.00 37.88
CA VAL A 27 11.11 26.14 37.18
C VAL A 27 10.41 26.25 35.83
N GLU A 28 9.62 27.30 35.63
CA GLU A 28 9.07 27.64 34.31
C GLU A 28 10.14 28.36 33.46
N PRO A 29 10.32 27.99 32.18
CA PRO A 29 11.09 28.79 31.25
C PRO A 29 10.23 29.95 30.69
N ARG A 30 10.72 31.17 30.89
CA ARG A 30 10.23 32.39 30.24
C ARG A 30 10.34 32.27 28.72
N VAL A 31 9.23 32.50 28.04
CA VAL A 31 9.16 32.69 26.58
C VAL A 31 9.03 34.19 26.32
N ASP A 32 10.15 34.84 26.02
CA ASP A 32 10.18 36.19 25.45
C ASP A 32 10.80 36.11 24.06
N SER A 33 9.99 36.28 23.01
CA SER A 33 10.49 36.74 21.71
C SER A 33 9.38 37.45 20.92
N PRO A 34 9.64 38.68 20.44
CA PRO A 34 8.61 39.51 19.82
C PRO A 34 8.36 39.16 18.35
N VAL A 35 7.07 39.14 18.03
CA VAL A 35 6.48 39.04 16.69
C VAL A 35 6.86 40.25 15.84
N SER A 36 7.64 40.06 14.77
CA SER A 36 7.75 41.03 13.68
C SER A 36 6.78 40.66 12.55
N ARG A 37 5.69 41.43 12.44
CA ARG A 37 4.77 41.43 11.29
C ARG A 37 5.47 42.05 10.09
N ALA A 38 5.76 41.26 9.06
CA ALA A 38 6.02 41.75 7.72
C ALA A 38 4.83 41.33 6.84
N GLY A 39 4.07 42.33 6.38
CA GLY A 39 2.94 42.14 5.47
C GLY A 39 3.43 41.72 4.09
N ALA A 40 2.75 40.73 3.52
CA ALA A 40 2.84 40.41 2.10
C ALA A 40 1.47 40.71 1.47
N GLU A 41 1.36 41.89 0.85
CA GLU A 41 0.34 42.21 -0.14
C GLU A 41 0.54 41.29 -1.36
N LEU A 42 -0.37 40.33 -1.54
CA LEU A 42 -0.47 39.55 -2.77
C LEU A 42 -1.32 40.32 -3.76
N ALA A 43 -0.65 40.94 -4.73
CA ALA A 43 -1.25 41.56 -5.90
C ALA A 43 -2.08 40.53 -6.69
N GLN A 44 -3.36 40.84 -6.90
CA GLN A 44 -4.23 40.12 -7.82
C GLN A 44 -3.74 40.36 -9.26
N ALA A 45 -3.08 39.35 -9.82
CA ALA A 45 -2.77 39.32 -11.24
C ALA A 45 -4.04 38.97 -12.03
N ASN A 46 -4.54 39.94 -12.80
CA ASN A 46 -5.61 39.77 -13.79
C ASN A 46 -5.18 38.75 -14.85
N LEU A 47 -5.80 37.56 -14.84
CA LEU A 47 -5.71 36.61 -15.94
C LEU A 47 -6.63 37.04 -17.10
N PRO A 48 -6.17 37.02 -18.36
CA PRO A 48 -7.01 37.36 -19.50
C PRO A 48 -8.09 36.29 -19.74
N ALA A 49 -9.31 36.76 -20.02
CA ALA A 49 -10.47 35.92 -20.28
C ALA A 49 -10.27 35.02 -21.50
N CYS A 50 -10.63 33.74 -21.34
CA CYS A 50 -10.64 32.74 -22.41
C CYS A 50 -11.68 33.12 -23.48
N PRO A 51 -11.31 33.18 -24.78
CA PRO A 51 -12.27 33.51 -25.83
C PRO A 51 -13.31 32.39 -26.02
N PRO A 52 -14.57 32.73 -26.37
CA PRO A 52 -15.64 31.74 -26.49
C PRO A 52 -15.38 30.78 -27.66
N ALA A 53 -15.63 29.49 -27.39
CA ALA A 53 -15.50 28.41 -28.37
C ALA A 53 -16.40 28.67 -29.59
N ARG A 54 -15.76 28.75 -30.77
CA ARG A 54 -16.41 28.91 -32.06
C ARG A 54 -17.15 27.60 -32.39
N ARG A 55 -18.48 27.60 -32.31
CA ARG A 55 -19.34 26.52 -32.83
C ARG A 55 -19.10 26.38 -34.33
N GLN A 56 -18.28 25.41 -34.73
CA GLN A 56 -18.28 24.92 -36.11
C GLN A 56 -19.51 24.05 -36.29
N ILE A 57 -20.41 24.50 -37.17
CA ILE A 57 -21.54 23.73 -37.68
C ILE A 57 -20.93 22.59 -38.52
N LEU A 58 -21.05 21.37 -38.02
CA LEU A 58 -20.73 20.16 -38.78
C LEU A 58 -21.80 20.00 -39.85
N SER A 59 -21.46 20.36 -41.10
CA SER A 59 -22.26 20.01 -42.26
C SER A 59 -22.25 18.50 -42.45
N GLU A 60 -23.43 17.90 -42.56
CA GLU A 60 -23.68 16.49 -42.82
C GLU A 60 -22.86 16.00 -44.01
N ARG A 61 -21.81 15.20 -43.74
CA ARG A 61 -21.13 14.42 -44.76
C ARG A 61 -21.94 13.14 -44.96
N SER A 62 -22.52 12.99 -46.14
CA SER A 62 -23.13 11.74 -46.59
C SER A 62 -22.08 10.62 -46.57
N GLU A 63 -22.30 9.60 -45.74
CA GLU A 63 -21.42 8.43 -45.70
C GLU A 63 -21.46 7.67 -47.04
N PRO A 64 -20.31 7.27 -47.59
CA PRO A 64 -20.28 6.39 -48.75
C PRO A 64 -20.79 5.00 -48.32
N LYS A 65 -21.89 4.54 -48.95
CA LYS A 65 -22.37 3.17 -48.84
C LYS A 65 -21.32 2.22 -49.40
N GLY A 66 -20.47 1.69 -48.53
CA GLY A 66 -19.58 0.58 -48.85
C GLY A 66 -20.38 -0.70 -49.16
N PRO A 67 -19.79 -1.64 -49.91
CA PRO A 67 -20.43 -2.91 -50.23
C PRO A 67 -20.77 -3.69 -48.94
N PRO A 68 -21.83 -4.53 -48.97
CA PRO A 68 -22.24 -5.31 -47.80
C PRO A 68 -21.10 -6.21 -47.33
N ALA A 69 -20.78 -6.13 -46.05
CA ALA A 69 -19.78 -6.99 -45.43
C ALA A 69 -20.19 -8.46 -45.58
N ASN A 70 -19.28 -9.28 -46.11
CA ASN A 70 -19.47 -10.72 -46.14
C ASN A 70 -19.69 -11.25 -44.71
N PRO A 71 -20.60 -12.22 -44.50
CA PRO A 71 -20.77 -12.84 -43.20
C PRO A 71 -19.46 -13.47 -42.76
N ILE A 72 -18.88 -12.94 -41.68
CA ILE A 72 -17.70 -13.50 -41.05
C ILE A 72 -18.12 -14.86 -40.49
N ALA A 73 -17.60 -15.93 -41.10
CA ALA A 73 -17.79 -17.28 -40.59
C ALA A 73 -17.34 -17.31 -39.12
N PRO A 74 -18.11 -17.97 -38.22
CA PRO A 74 -17.73 -18.07 -36.82
C PRO A 74 -16.33 -18.67 -36.76
N SER A 75 -15.39 -17.89 -36.24
CA SER A 75 -14.03 -18.38 -36.04
C SER A 75 -14.10 -19.60 -35.14
N PRO A 76 -13.41 -20.71 -35.48
CA PRO A 76 -13.40 -21.88 -34.63
C PRO A 76 -12.97 -21.44 -33.23
N MET A 77 -13.79 -21.75 -32.22
CA MET A 77 -13.42 -21.50 -30.83
C MET A 77 -12.05 -22.13 -30.61
N LEU A 78 -11.05 -21.29 -30.27
CA LEU A 78 -9.72 -21.77 -29.94
C LEU A 78 -9.85 -22.80 -28.82
N ASP A 79 -9.39 -24.01 -29.11
CA ASP A 79 -9.33 -25.06 -28.11
C ASP A 79 -8.43 -24.58 -26.96
N THR A 80 -8.98 -24.61 -25.76
CA THR A 80 -8.31 -24.12 -24.54
C THR A 80 -6.99 -24.83 -24.26
N ALA A 81 -6.84 -26.08 -24.71
CA ALA A 81 -5.60 -26.84 -24.57
C ALA A 81 -4.53 -26.32 -25.54
N SER A 82 -4.85 -26.17 -26.82
CA SER A 82 -3.93 -25.62 -27.83
C SER A 82 -3.53 -24.16 -27.56
N ALA A 83 -4.44 -23.34 -27.03
CA ALA A 83 -4.09 -21.99 -26.55
C ALA A 83 -3.14 -22.02 -25.35
N SER A 84 -3.22 -23.02 -24.47
CA SER A 84 -2.32 -23.14 -23.31
C SER A 84 -0.89 -23.48 -23.72
N THR A 85 -0.72 -24.36 -24.72
CA THR A 85 0.58 -24.78 -25.23
C THR A 85 1.28 -23.67 -26.01
N ALA A 86 0.51 -22.81 -26.71
CA ALA A 86 1.05 -21.71 -27.50
C ALA A 86 1.65 -20.56 -26.65
N ILE A 87 1.32 -20.48 -25.37
CA ILE A 87 1.73 -19.36 -24.47
C ILE A 87 2.81 -19.81 -23.47
N ALA A 88 3.09 -21.12 -23.38
CA ALA A 88 4.13 -21.65 -22.52
C ALA A 88 5.51 -21.09 -22.90
N GLY A 89 6.18 -20.43 -21.95
CA GLY A 89 7.53 -19.87 -22.15
C GLY A 89 7.60 -18.41 -22.60
N LEU A 90 6.48 -17.70 -22.79
CA LEU A 90 6.46 -16.28 -23.17
C LEU A 90 6.56 -15.30 -21.98
N GLY A 91 6.85 -15.77 -20.77
CA GLY A 91 7.00 -14.93 -19.57
C GLY A 91 5.70 -14.39 -18.97
N PHE A 92 4.57 -14.55 -19.66
CA PHE A 92 3.23 -14.36 -19.12
C PHE A 92 2.71 -15.69 -18.56
N GLU A 93 3.15 -16.06 -17.35
CA GLU A 93 2.45 -17.09 -16.60
C GLU A 93 0.97 -16.71 -16.54
N ARG A 94 0.10 -17.57 -17.09
CA ARG A 94 -1.33 -17.32 -17.14
C ARG A 94 -1.80 -17.13 -15.70
N ILE A 95 -2.44 -15.98 -15.41
CA ILE A 95 -3.23 -15.82 -14.21
C ILE A 95 -4.20 -17.01 -14.18
N GLN A 96 -3.99 -17.93 -13.25
CA GLN A 96 -4.89 -19.05 -13.09
C GLN A 96 -6.05 -18.51 -12.26
N THR A 97 -6.95 -17.81 -12.93
CA THR A 97 -8.17 -17.27 -12.33
C THR A 97 -8.78 -18.39 -11.50
N ILE A 98 -8.86 -18.19 -10.18
CA ILE A 98 -9.36 -19.21 -9.25
C ILE A 98 -10.74 -19.62 -9.77
N HIS A 99 -10.95 -20.91 -10.02
CA HIS A 99 -12.22 -21.42 -10.52
C HIS A 99 -13.33 -20.99 -9.53
N GLY A 100 -14.35 -20.25 -10.01
CA GLY A 100 -15.43 -19.71 -9.17
C GLY A 100 -15.15 -18.36 -8.48
N SER A 101 -14.02 -17.70 -8.73
CA SER A 101 -13.69 -16.40 -8.11
C SER A 101 -14.39 -15.18 -8.71
N THR A 102 -15.14 -15.34 -9.81
CA THR A 102 -15.87 -14.24 -10.47
C THR A 102 -16.85 -13.52 -9.52
N TYR A 103 -17.27 -14.16 -8.43
CA TYR A 103 -18.19 -13.61 -7.43
C TYR A 103 -17.58 -13.42 -6.04
N LYS A 104 -16.26 -13.62 -5.87
CA LYS A 104 -15.63 -13.45 -4.56
C LYS A 104 -15.38 -11.96 -4.30
N ASP A 105 -15.74 -11.49 -3.11
CA ASP A 105 -15.41 -10.13 -2.69
C ASP A 105 -13.89 -9.96 -2.61
N CYS A 106 -13.38 -9.07 -3.45
CA CYS A 106 -11.99 -8.64 -3.49
C CYS A 106 -11.86 -7.12 -3.31
N SER A 107 -12.79 -6.51 -2.59
CA SER A 107 -12.73 -5.11 -2.18
C SER A 107 -11.38 -4.77 -1.57
N THR A 108 -10.67 -3.82 -2.19
CA THR A 108 -9.28 -3.51 -1.84
C THR A 108 -9.08 -2.00 -1.68
N ALA A 109 -8.68 -1.57 -0.49
CA ALA A 109 -8.23 -0.22 -0.23
C ALA A 109 -6.72 -0.15 -0.49
N ILE A 110 -6.29 0.65 -1.45
CA ILE A 110 -4.89 0.85 -1.78
C ILE A 110 -4.40 2.12 -1.09
N VAL A 111 -3.27 2.02 -0.41
CA VAL A 111 -2.61 3.16 0.23
C VAL A 111 -1.20 3.32 -0.27
N SER A 112 -0.84 4.57 -0.55
CA SER A 112 0.54 4.96 -0.81
C SER A 112 0.95 6.12 0.09
N PRO A 113 1.89 5.90 1.03
CA PRO A 113 2.52 6.99 1.74
C PRO A 113 3.48 7.70 0.79
N THR A 114 3.46 9.03 0.82
CA THR A 114 4.39 9.83 0.03
C THR A 114 4.87 11.05 0.78
N ARG A 115 6.09 11.49 0.44
CA ARG A 115 6.67 12.76 0.91
C ARG A 115 6.31 13.95 0.02
N GLY A 116 5.39 13.78 -0.92
CA GLY A 116 4.82 14.85 -1.76
C GLY A 116 5.35 14.91 -3.19
N LEU A 117 6.34 14.07 -3.53
CA LEU A 117 6.85 13.92 -4.91
C LEU A 117 6.88 12.45 -5.28
N ILE A 118 6.25 12.09 -6.39
CA ILE A 118 6.17 10.72 -6.87
C ILE A 118 6.79 10.65 -8.27
N HIS A 119 7.71 9.70 -8.47
CA HIS A 119 8.38 9.55 -9.76
C HIS A 119 7.38 9.13 -10.85
N HIS A 120 7.44 9.73 -12.04
CA HIS A 120 6.46 9.47 -13.12
C HIS A 120 6.38 7.98 -13.52
N ARG A 121 7.49 7.24 -13.48
CA ARG A 121 7.51 5.78 -13.73
C ARG A 121 6.71 4.99 -12.69
N VAL A 122 6.70 5.44 -11.44
CA VAL A 122 5.92 4.83 -10.35
C VAL A 122 4.44 5.09 -10.57
N VAL A 123 4.06 6.34 -10.90
CA VAL A 123 2.68 6.68 -11.27
C VAL A 123 2.20 5.85 -12.47
N ALA A 124 3.03 5.71 -13.52
CA ALA A 124 2.71 4.89 -14.68
C ALA A 124 2.51 3.41 -14.31
N ALA A 125 3.38 2.85 -13.46
CA ALA A 125 3.24 1.49 -12.96
C ALA A 125 1.91 1.30 -12.20
N TRP A 126 1.57 2.22 -11.29
CA TRP A 126 0.32 2.17 -10.54
C TRP A 126 -0.93 2.30 -11.41
N GLN A 127 -0.89 3.16 -12.43
CA GLN A 127 -1.99 3.31 -13.39
C GLN A 127 -2.18 2.08 -14.27
N SER A 128 -1.11 1.31 -14.50
CA SER A 128 -1.16 0.06 -15.26
C SER A 128 -1.69 -1.13 -14.47
N LEU A 129 -1.86 -0.99 -13.14
CA LEU A 129 -2.33 -2.08 -12.29
C LEU A 129 -3.75 -2.51 -12.66
N ILE A 130 -3.85 -3.71 -13.20
CA ILE A 130 -5.13 -4.37 -13.43
C ILE A 130 -5.73 -4.80 -12.09
N ALA A 131 -7.04 -4.64 -11.97
CA ALA A 131 -7.80 -5.02 -10.79
C ALA A 131 -8.91 -6.01 -11.18
N PRO A 132 -9.42 -6.81 -10.23
CA PRO A 132 -10.49 -7.73 -10.53
C PRO A 132 -11.73 -6.96 -11.03
N MET A 133 -12.35 -7.47 -12.10
CA MET A 133 -13.53 -6.83 -12.67
C MET A 133 -14.68 -6.80 -11.66
N ASN A 134 -15.45 -5.71 -11.67
CA ASN A 134 -16.64 -5.51 -10.83
C ASN A 134 -16.37 -5.53 -9.30
N GLN A 135 -15.14 -5.25 -8.87
CA GLN A 135 -14.80 -5.16 -7.45
C GLN A 135 -14.58 -3.71 -7.00
N LYS A 136 -14.88 -3.43 -5.72
CA LYS A 136 -14.62 -2.11 -5.13
C LYS A 136 -13.11 -1.88 -4.99
N ARG A 137 -12.64 -0.72 -5.43
CA ARG A 137 -11.23 -0.33 -5.34
C ARG A 137 -11.15 1.16 -5.06
N ALA A 138 -10.33 1.54 -4.10
CA ALA A 138 -9.99 2.93 -3.81
C ALA A 138 -8.47 3.05 -3.75
N PHE A 139 -7.92 4.08 -4.39
CA PHE A 139 -6.50 4.41 -4.29
C PHE A 139 -6.38 5.71 -3.50
N LEU A 140 -5.71 5.65 -2.36
CA LEU A 140 -5.62 6.73 -1.39
C LEU A 140 -4.16 7.08 -1.14
N PHE A 141 -3.89 8.38 -1.03
CA PHE A 141 -2.57 8.90 -0.71
C PHE A 141 -2.57 9.45 0.70
N VAL A 142 -1.50 9.19 1.44
CA VAL A 142 -1.24 9.81 2.74
C VAL A 142 0.11 10.51 2.70
N ALA A 143 0.15 11.74 3.19
CA ALA A 143 1.33 12.60 3.12
C ALA A 143 1.48 13.42 4.40
N GLY A 144 2.70 13.82 4.71
CA GLY A 144 3.01 14.74 5.81
C GLY A 144 3.40 14.09 7.14
N ASP A 145 3.32 12.76 7.24
CA ASP A 145 3.71 12.00 8.43
C ASP A 145 4.93 11.10 8.15
N GLU A 146 5.61 10.67 9.22
CA GLU A 146 6.53 9.52 9.16
C GLU A 146 5.76 8.28 8.66
N VAL A 147 6.43 7.38 7.93
CA VAL A 147 5.77 6.30 7.16
C VAL A 147 4.89 5.40 8.04
N GLY A 148 5.33 5.01 9.23
CA GLY A 148 4.54 4.21 10.18
C GLY A 148 3.33 4.97 10.70
N HIS A 149 3.51 6.25 11.06
CA HIS A 149 2.39 7.13 11.46
C HIS A 149 1.37 7.30 10.33
N ALA A 150 1.82 7.51 9.10
CA ALA A 150 0.96 7.65 7.92
C ALA A 150 0.11 6.40 7.71
N TYR A 151 0.71 5.20 7.78
CA TYR A 151 -0.04 3.94 7.68
C TYR A 151 -1.01 3.73 8.84
N ASN A 152 -0.62 4.04 10.08
CA ASN A 152 -1.52 3.92 11.23
C ASN A 152 -2.73 4.84 11.11
N ASN A 153 -2.51 6.11 10.76
CA ASN A 153 -3.59 7.09 10.56
C ASN A 153 -4.53 6.65 9.43
N PHE A 154 -3.96 6.17 8.32
CA PHE A 154 -4.73 5.61 7.21
C PHE A 154 -5.64 4.45 7.68
N LEU A 155 -5.06 3.45 8.34
CA LEU A 155 -5.80 2.26 8.77
C LEU A 155 -6.88 2.61 9.79
N GLN A 156 -6.61 3.54 10.71
CA GLN A 156 -7.63 4.02 11.66
C GLN A 156 -8.82 4.66 10.92
N GLN A 157 -8.55 5.51 9.92
CA GLN A 157 -9.61 6.14 9.11
C GLN A 157 -10.41 5.11 8.30
N VAL A 158 -9.72 4.14 7.69
CA VAL A 158 -10.36 3.06 6.94
C VAL A 158 -11.26 2.22 7.84
N LEU A 159 -10.77 1.83 9.02
CA LEU A 159 -11.53 1.04 9.99
C LEU A 159 -12.68 1.83 10.63
N ALA A 160 -12.59 3.16 10.69
CA ALA A 160 -13.67 4.03 11.17
C ALA A 160 -14.72 4.35 10.09
N HIS A 161 -14.38 4.23 8.81
CA HIS A 161 -15.29 4.59 7.71
C HIS A 161 -16.40 3.53 7.54
N PRO A 162 -17.70 3.91 7.46
CA PRO A 162 -18.82 2.96 7.40
C PRO A 162 -18.73 1.95 6.24
N GLU A 163 -18.21 2.38 5.09
CA GLU A 163 -18.01 1.50 3.93
C GLU A 163 -16.64 0.80 3.90
N LEU A 164 -15.52 1.52 3.99
CA LEU A 164 -14.18 0.92 3.84
C LEU A 164 -13.86 -0.07 4.96
N SER A 165 -14.43 0.12 6.15
CA SER A 165 -14.31 -0.82 7.27
C SER A 165 -14.93 -2.19 6.99
N THR A 166 -15.75 -2.34 5.94
CA THR A 166 -16.31 -3.62 5.50
C THR A 166 -15.46 -4.32 4.45
N TRP A 167 -14.45 -3.65 3.90
CA TRP A 167 -13.65 -4.20 2.80
C TRP A 167 -12.72 -5.31 3.27
N LYS A 168 -12.30 -6.15 2.32
CA LYS A 168 -11.58 -7.39 2.61
C LYS A 168 -10.06 -7.22 2.66
N TYR A 169 -9.51 -6.30 1.88
CA TYR A 169 -8.05 -6.14 1.76
C TYR A 169 -7.56 -4.70 1.84
N VAL A 170 -6.31 -4.59 2.26
CA VAL A 170 -5.47 -3.39 2.09
C VAL A 170 -4.30 -3.75 1.20
N LEU A 171 -4.00 -2.96 0.19
CA LEU A 171 -2.79 -3.07 -0.63
C LEU A 171 -1.90 -1.86 -0.36
N THR A 172 -0.66 -2.09 0.07
CA THR A 172 0.33 -1.05 0.29
C THR A 172 1.21 -0.91 -0.96
N LEU A 173 1.46 0.32 -1.39
CA LEU A 173 2.34 0.66 -2.52
C LEU A 173 3.21 1.87 -2.14
N GLU A 174 4.53 1.72 -2.13
CA GLU A 174 5.43 2.84 -1.79
C GLU A 174 5.84 3.63 -3.04
N ASP A 175 6.14 4.92 -2.85
CA ASP A 175 6.34 5.90 -3.92
C ASP A 175 7.64 5.73 -4.73
N ASP A 176 8.38 4.65 -4.46
CA ASP A 176 9.56 4.18 -5.15
C ASP A 176 9.45 2.72 -5.65
N ASN A 177 8.26 2.13 -5.66
CA ASN A 177 8.02 0.79 -6.20
C ASN A 177 7.27 0.79 -7.53
N LEU A 178 7.76 -0.03 -8.47
CA LEU A 178 7.14 -0.26 -9.78
C LEU A 178 6.56 -1.68 -9.82
N PRO A 179 5.33 -1.89 -9.32
CA PRO A 179 4.71 -3.21 -9.42
C PRO A 179 4.40 -3.56 -10.88
N PRO A 180 4.46 -4.85 -11.26
CA PRO A 180 4.02 -5.28 -12.58
C PRO A 180 2.50 -5.09 -12.73
N PRO A 181 1.97 -4.91 -13.96
CA PRO A 181 0.55 -4.64 -14.18
C PRO A 181 -0.39 -5.64 -13.50
N ASP A 182 -0.01 -6.92 -13.43
CA ASP A 182 -0.81 -8.01 -12.86
C ASP A 182 -0.56 -8.30 -11.38
N ALA A 183 0.23 -7.46 -10.68
CA ALA A 183 0.58 -7.64 -9.27
C ALA A 183 -0.65 -7.85 -8.38
N HIS A 184 -1.66 -6.96 -8.47
CA HIS A 184 -2.85 -7.02 -7.61
C HIS A 184 -3.59 -8.36 -7.76
N ILE A 185 -3.74 -8.86 -8.98
CA ILE A 185 -4.41 -10.14 -9.25
C ILE A 185 -3.60 -11.32 -8.72
N ARG A 186 -2.28 -11.34 -8.95
CA ARG A 186 -1.40 -12.43 -8.47
C ARG A 186 -1.37 -12.49 -6.94
N LEU A 187 -1.28 -11.35 -6.27
CA LEU A 187 -1.32 -11.28 -4.81
C LEU A 187 -2.66 -11.77 -4.25
N LEU A 188 -3.78 -11.40 -4.89
CA LEU A 188 -5.10 -11.93 -4.55
C LEU A 188 -5.17 -13.45 -4.74
N GLU A 189 -4.59 -13.98 -5.81
CA GLU A 189 -4.52 -15.42 -6.04
C GLU A 189 -3.72 -16.13 -4.93
N ALA A 190 -2.55 -15.60 -4.59
CA ALA A 190 -1.66 -16.16 -3.57
C ALA A 190 -2.30 -16.13 -2.17
N ILE A 191 -2.86 -14.99 -1.76
CA ILE A 191 -3.45 -14.85 -0.41
C ILE A 191 -4.70 -15.71 -0.24
N GLU A 192 -5.46 -15.96 -1.31
CA GLU A 192 -6.70 -16.75 -1.25
C GLU A 192 -6.47 -18.25 -1.40
N ARG A 193 -5.40 -18.67 -2.10
CA ARG A 193 -4.99 -20.10 -2.16
C ARG A 193 -4.22 -20.52 -0.92
N GLY A 194 -3.44 -19.61 -0.35
CA GLY A 194 -2.59 -19.87 0.78
C GLY A 194 -3.23 -19.54 2.13
N PRO A 195 -2.74 -20.14 3.22
CA PRO A 195 -3.15 -19.81 4.58
C PRO A 195 -2.44 -18.53 5.08
N PHE A 196 -2.46 -17.45 4.29
CA PHE A 196 -1.72 -16.22 4.56
C PHE A 196 -2.64 -15.08 4.98
N ASP A 197 -2.17 -14.28 5.94
CA ASP A 197 -2.78 -13.03 6.37
C ASP A 197 -2.28 -11.85 5.54
N ALA A 198 -1.09 -11.96 4.96
CA ALA A 198 -0.57 -11.01 3.97
C ALA A 198 0.41 -11.66 3.00
N VAL A 199 0.44 -11.14 1.77
CA VAL A 199 1.36 -11.58 0.72
C VAL A 199 1.98 -10.36 0.02
N GLY A 200 3.31 -10.34 -0.05
CA GLY A 200 4.10 -9.31 -0.74
C GLY A 200 4.59 -9.75 -2.11
N GLY A 201 4.84 -8.79 -2.99
CA GLY A 201 5.70 -8.98 -4.16
C GLY A 201 7.18 -8.95 -3.79
N ILE A 202 8.02 -9.63 -4.56
CA ILE A 202 9.47 -9.62 -4.33
C ILE A 202 10.11 -8.37 -4.95
N TYR A 203 10.90 -7.66 -4.15
CA TYR A 203 11.84 -6.62 -4.57
C TYR A 203 13.08 -6.68 -3.68
N PHE A 204 14.11 -5.92 -4.05
CA PHE A 204 15.39 -5.92 -3.39
C PHE A 204 15.70 -4.54 -2.79
N THR A 205 16.47 -4.50 -1.71
CA THR A 205 16.99 -3.23 -1.17
C THR A 205 17.83 -2.53 -2.23
N LYS A 206 17.76 -1.20 -2.30
CA LYS A 206 18.60 -0.43 -3.23
C LYS A 206 20.09 -0.61 -2.91
N GLY A 207 20.92 -0.49 -3.94
CA GLY A 207 22.38 -0.56 -3.83
C GLY A 207 22.94 -1.96 -4.10
N ASP A 208 24.27 -2.07 -4.20
CA ASP A 208 24.92 -3.22 -4.82
C ASP A 208 24.65 -4.57 -4.13
N VAL A 209 24.40 -4.54 -2.82
CA VAL A 209 24.17 -5.75 -2.03
C VAL A 209 22.79 -6.38 -2.33
N ASN A 210 21.79 -5.59 -2.72
CA ASN A 210 20.46 -6.05 -3.15
C ASN A 210 19.89 -7.21 -2.30
N MET A 211 19.59 -6.95 -1.03
CA MET A 211 18.99 -7.97 -0.16
C MET A 211 17.51 -8.16 -0.49
N PRO A 212 17.00 -9.41 -0.54
CA PRO A 212 15.60 -9.67 -0.83
C PRO A 212 14.69 -9.24 0.32
N GLN A 213 13.58 -8.60 -0.02
CA GLN A 213 12.52 -8.19 0.91
C GLN A 213 11.63 -9.37 1.31
N CYS A 214 12.27 -10.40 1.88
CA CYS A 214 11.66 -11.65 2.34
C CYS A 214 12.45 -12.14 3.56
N TYR A 215 11.88 -12.01 4.76
CA TYR A 215 12.67 -12.04 6.00
C TYR A 215 12.29 -13.18 6.93
N GLY A 216 13.30 -13.90 7.43
CA GLY A 216 13.16 -14.91 8.47
C GLY A 216 12.50 -16.20 8.02
N ASP A 217 12.88 -17.31 8.66
CA ASP A 217 12.31 -18.64 8.41
C ASP A 217 11.20 -18.99 9.43
N PRO A 218 9.95 -19.19 8.98
CA PRO A 218 8.83 -19.65 9.81
C PRO A 218 9.07 -20.96 10.54
N GLU A 219 9.78 -21.90 9.92
CA GLU A 219 10.08 -23.21 10.50
C GLU A 219 11.11 -23.05 11.62
N LEU A 220 12.17 -22.27 11.39
CA LEU A 220 13.14 -21.99 12.45
C LEU A 220 12.50 -21.25 13.63
N PHE A 221 11.59 -20.31 13.37
CA PHE A 221 10.83 -19.65 14.42
C PHE A 221 9.96 -20.66 15.21
N ARG A 222 9.24 -21.55 14.53
CA ARG A 222 8.43 -22.59 15.19
C ARG A 222 9.26 -23.56 16.03
N GLN A 223 10.47 -23.88 15.60
CA GLN A 223 11.37 -24.81 16.31
C GLN A 223 12.08 -24.15 17.49
N SER A 224 12.57 -22.93 17.32
CA SER A 224 13.42 -22.26 18.31
C SER A 224 12.66 -21.30 19.24
N GLY A 225 11.49 -20.82 18.82
CA GLY A 225 10.78 -19.70 19.46
C GLY A 225 11.47 -18.34 19.28
N VAL A 226 12.61 -18.28 18.58
CA VAL A 226 13.38 -17.05 18.40
C VAL A 226 12.96 -16.37 17.10
N MET A 227 12.44 -15.14 17.22
CA MET A 227 12.10 -14.32 16.05
C MET A 227 13.37 -13.78 15.40
N ASP A 228 13.49 -13.99 14.10
CA ASP A 228 14.62 -13.55 13.29
C ASP A 228 14.11 -12.97 11.97
N PHE A 229 14.78 -11.92 11.52
CA PHE A 229 14.49 -11.21 10.26
C PHE A 229 15.71 -11.12 9.36
N ARG A 230 16.64 -12.08 9.45
CA ARG A 230 17.66 -12.22 8.39
C ARG A 230 16.98 -12.48 7.05
N PRO A 231 17.45 -11.85 5.96
CA PRO A 231 16.93 -12.13 4.63
C PRO A 231 17.02 -13.61 4.28
N ARG A 232 15.96 -14.13 3.66
CA ARG A 232 15.89 -15.51 3.16
C ARG A 232 16.86 -15.71 2.01
N ASP A 233 17.41 -16.92 1.88
CA ASP A 233 17.90 -17.38 0.58
C ASP A 233 16.67 -17.66 -0.32
N VAL A 234 16.57 -16.88 -1.39
CA VAL A 234 15.42 -16.88 -2.29
C VAL A 234 15.76 -17.35 -3.69
N ALA A 235 17.01 -17.75 -3.97
CA ALA A 235 17.45 -18.05 -5.34
C ALA A 235 16.58 -19.12 -6.01
N ALA A 236 16.27 -20.20 -5.27
CA ALA A 236 15.42 -21.29 -5.76
C ALA A 236 13.96 -20.84 -5.95
N ALA A 237 13.40 -20.07 -5.01
CA ALA A 237 12.02 -19.57 -5.11
C ALA A 237 11.85 -18.59 -6.28
N LEU A 238 12.85 -17.73 -6.50
CA LEU A 238 12.90 -16.77 -7.59
C LEU A 238 12.99 -17.43 -8.96
N GLN A 239 13.81 -18.48 -9.11
CA GLN A 239 13.92 -19.24 -10.36
C GLN A 239 12.63 -19.97 -10.73
N ARG A 240 11.85 -20.40 -9.73
CA ARG A 240 10.65 -21.23 -9.94
C ARG A 240 9.34 -20.47 -9.89
N GLY A 241 9.35 -19.16 -9.62
CA GLY A 241 8.12 -18.37 -9.44
C GLY A 241 7.27 -18.90 -8.28
N GLN A 242 7.89 -19.34 -7.20
CA GLN A 242 7.18 -19.96 -6.07
C GLN A 242 6.75 -18.93 -5.02
N ILE A 243 5.77 -19.31 -4.21
CA ILE A 243 5.46 -18.56 -2.99
C ILE A 243 6.43 -19.03 -1.90
N CYS A 244 7.06 -18.08 -1.19
CA CYS A 244 7.93 -18.36 -0.05
C CYS A 244 7.30 -17.82 1.23
N GLU A 245 6.95 -18.70 2.18
CA GLU A 245 6.52 -18.26 3.51
C GLU A 245 7.71 -17.67 4.28
N CYS A 246 7.47 -16.57 5.00
CA CYS A 246 8.50 -15.85 5.76
C CYS A 246 7.92 -15.28 7.07
N ASN A 247 8.80 -14.82 7.96
CA ASN A 247 8.39 -14.14 9.19
C ASN A 247 8.08 -12.67 8.98
N GLY A 248 8.68 -12.02 7.98
CA GLY A 248 8.48 -10.61 7.69
C GLY A 248 8.48 -10.31 6.20
N ILE A 249 7.62 -9.39 5.81
CA ILE A 249 7.48 -8.83 4.47
C ILE A 249 7.53 -7.32 4.55
N ALA A 250 8.06 -6.69 3.51
CA ALA A 250 8.08 -5.23 3.42
C ALA A 250 6.81 -4.70 2.75
N MET A 251 6.65 -3.37 2.66
CA MET A 251 5.37 -2.73 2.34
C MET A 251 5.27 -2.12 0.94
N GLY A 252 6.34 -2.15 0.15
CA GLY A 252 6.38 -1.59 -1.20
C GLY A 252 5.36 -2.12 -2.22
N CYS A 253 4.91 -3.36 -2.09
CA CYS A 253 3.80 -3.93 -2.86
C CYS A 253 3.23 -5.15 -2.15
N THR A 254 2.33 -4.92 -1.19
CA THR A 254 1.90 -5.97 -0.27
C THR A 254 0.41 -5.93 -0.01
N LEU A 255 -0.24 -7.08 -0.18
CA LEU A 255 -1.66 -7.27 0.07
C LEU A 255 -1.87 -7.87 1.45
N TRP A 256 -2.69 -7.23 2.26
CA TRP A 256 -3.02 -7.59 3.63
C TRP A 256 -4.50 -7.91 3.74
N ARG A 257 -4.88 -8.92 4.53
CA ARG A 257 -6.28 -9.10 4.96
C ARG A 257 -6.65 -7.96 5.92
N MET A 258 -7.76 -7.29 5.67
CA MET A 258 -8.24 -6.21 6.55
C MET A 258 -8.48 -6.70 7.98
N ASP A 259 -8.95 -7.94 8.13
CA ASP A 259 -9.16 -8.59 9.43
C ASP A 259 -7.91 -8.64 10.30
N LEU A 260 -6.71 -8.67 9.71
CA LEU A 260 -5.47 -8.65 10.46
C LEU A 260 -5.37 -7.41 11.37
N PHE A 261 -5.76 -6.24 10.85
CA PHE A 261 -5.74 -4.97 11.58
C PHE A 261 -6.91 -4.82 12.56
N ARG A 262 -7.99 -5.59 12.38
CA ARG A 262 -9.09 -5.69 13.35
C ARG A 262 -8.71 -6.56 14.55
N GLN A 263 -7.93 -7.60 14.31
CA GLN A 263 -7.55 -8.60 15.33
C GLN A 263 -6.35 -8.17 16.16
N LEU A 264 -5.47 -7.33 15.63
CA LEU A 264 -4.30 -6.82 16.34
C LEU A 264 -4.51 -5.35 16.72
N PRO A 265 -4.25 -4.95 17.97
CA PRO A 265 -4.46 -3.56 18.39
C PRO A 265 -3.44 -2.62 17.73
N PRO A 266 -3.77 -1.34 17.50
CA PRO A 266 -2.79 -0.32 17.13
C PRO A 266 -1.81 0.01 18.29
N PRO A 267 -0.69 0.70 18.03
CA PRO A 267 -0.16 1.00 16.69
C PRO A 267 0.30 -0.29 15.99
N TRP A 268 0.09 -0.33 14.68
CA TRP A 268 0.49 -1.48 13.85
C TRP A 268 1.92 -1.28 13.36
N PHE A 269 2.20 -0.12 12.78
CA PHE A 269 3.49 0.18 12.15
C PHE A 269 4.28 1.18 12.98
N VAL A 270 5.46 0.80 13.46
CA VAL A 270 6.32 1.65 14.30
C VAL A 270 7.76 1.48 13.87
N THR A 271 8.40 2.57 13.45
CA THR A 271 9.85 2.59 13.24
C THR A 271 10.54 2.72 14.59
N VAL A 272 11.42 1.77 14.90
CA VAL A 272 12.22 1.76 16.12
C VAL A 272 13.67 2.05 15.72
N ALA A 273 14.28 3.06 16.32
CA ALA A 273 15.69 3.38 16.15
C ALA A 273 16.19 4.05 17.44
N ASP A 274 16.37 3.26 18.49
CA ASP A 274 16.61 3.75 19.84
C ASP A 274 17.58 2.85 20.63
N TRP A 275 18.07 3.32 21.77
CA TRP A 275 18.94 2.61 22.69
C TRP A 275 18.21 2.34 24.01
N PHE A 276 18.01 1.06 24.34
CA PHE A 276 17.34 0.63 25.57
C PHE A 276 18.34 -0.10 26.48
N PRO A 277 19.02 0.61 27.41
CA PRO A 277 20.03 0.01 28.29
C PRO A 277 19.48 -1.19 29.08
N GLU A 278 18.24 -1.09 29.53
CA GLU A 278 17.56 -2.12 30.34
C GLU A 278 17.15 -3.36 29.54
N GLN A 279 17.10 -3.24 28.21
CA GLN A 279 16.72 -4.32 27.28
C GLN A 279 17.93 -4.85 26.50
N GLY A 280 19.15 -4.52 26.91
CA GLY A 280 20.38 -5.04 26.34
C GLY A 280 20.95 -4.26 25.15
N GLY A 281 20.50 -3.01 24.90
CA GLY A 281 21.17 -2.07 23.99
C GLY A 281 20.30 -1.53 22.85
N ALA A 282 20.92 -1.33 21.68
CA ALA A 282 20.28 -0.71 20.50
C ALA A 282 19.17 -1.60 19.93
N ALA A 283 18.02 -1.00 19.62
CA ALA A 283 16.98 -1.59 18.80
C ALA A 283 16.78 -0.73 17.55
N ALA A 284 16.96 -1.35 16.39
CA ALA A 284 16.70 -0.75 15.08
C ALA A 284 15.83 -1.69 14.27
N MET A 285 14.61 -1.27 13.93
CA MET A 285 13.64 -2.06 13.19
C MET A 285 12.71 -1.13 12.42
N THR A 286 12.50 -1.43 11.15
CA THR A 286 11.56 -0.71 10.30
C THR A 286 10.11 -1.05 10.68
N GLN A 287 9.20 -0.16 10.31
CA GLN A 287 7.79 -0.20 10.66
C GLN A 287 7.07 -1.49 10.24
N ASP A 288 7.48 -2.07 9.12
CA ASP A 288 6.98 -3.29 8.54
C ASP A 288 7.39 -4.53 9.35
N LEU A 289 8.67 -4.67 9.68
CA LEU A 289 9.21 -5.75 10.49
C LEU A 289 8.70 -5.68 11.93
N TYR A 290 8.52 -4.47 12.47
CA TYR A 290 7.86 -4.27 13.77
C TYR A 290 6.47 -4.91 13.77
N PHE A 291 5.65 -4.60 12.75
CA PHE A 291 4.32 -5.16 12.66
C PHE A 291 4.35 -6.68 12.44
N CYS A 292 5.22 -7.14 11.54
CA CYS A 292 5.38 -8.56 11.24
C CYS A 292 5.75 -9.35 12.49
N LYS A 293 6.68 -8.85 13.33
CA LYS A 293 7.03 -9.49 14.61
C LYS A 293 5.80 -9.70 15.48
N LYS A 294 5.08 -8.61 15.77
CA LYS A 294 3.87 -8.61 16.60
C LYS A 294 2.82 -9.58 16.06
N ALA A 295 2.61 -9.58 14.75
CA ALA A 295 1.63 -10.41 14.09
C ALA A 295 2.04 -11.89 14.08
N ARG A 296 3.31 -12.21 13.83
CA ARG A 296 3.83 -13.58 13.89
C ARG A 296 3.72 -14.17 15.29
N GLU A 297 4.01 -13.38 16.32
CA GLU A 297 3.81 -13.78 17.73
C GLU A 297 2.33 -14.07 18.03
N ALA A 298 1.40 -13.41 17.33
CA ALA A 298 -0.03 -13.69 17.36
C ALA A 298 -0.49 -14.80 16.38
N GLY A 299 0.45 -15.58 15.82
CA GLY A 299 0.16 -16.72 14.94
C GLY A 299 -0.18 -16.38 13.50
N LYS A 300 0.06 -15.14 13.05
CA LYS A 300 -0.22 -14.69 11.69
C LYS A 300 0.82 -15.20 10.70
N ARG A 301 0.45 -15.32 9.43
CA ARG A 301 1.29 -15.94 8.39
C ARG A 301 1.49 -15.03 7.20
N PHE A 302 2.73 -14.96 6.72
CA PHE A 302 3.15 -14.08 5.65
C PHE A 302 3.90 -14.85 4.58
N ALA A 303 3.77 -14.38 3.34
CA ALA A 303 4.54 -14.93 2.24
C ALA A 303 4.92 -13.86 1.21
N VAL A 304 5.91 -14.19 0.40
CA VAL A 304 6.28 -13.43 -0.79
C VAL A 304 5.97 -14.26 -2.02
N ASP A 305 5.23 -13.69 -2.99
CA ASP A 305 4.94 -14.32 -4.27
C ASP A 305 6.00 -13.90 -5.30
N PHE A 306 6.89 -14.83 -5.68
CA PHE A 306 8.00 -14.56 -6.59
C PHE A 306 7.56 -14.42 -8.05
N ARG A 307 6.28 -14.62 -8.35
CA ARG A 307 5.67 -14.25 -9.63
C ARG A 307 5.45 -12.74 -9.74
N VAL A 308 5.41 -12.01 -8.62
CA VAL A 308 5.22 -10.55 -8.58
C VAL A 308 6.57 -9.88 -8.34
N LYS A 309 7.29 -9.58 -9.42
CA LYS A 309 8.61 -8.94 -9.38
C LYS A 309 8.46 -7.44 -9.47
N VAL A 310 8.72 -6.75 -8.37
CA VAL A 310 8.49 -5.32 -8.21
C VAL A 310 9.82 -4.60 -8.37
N GLY A 311 9.88 -3.61 -9.25
CA GLY A 311 11.06 -2.78 -9.38
C GLY A 311 11.17 -1.81 -8.19
N HIS A 312 12.38 -1.51 -7.73
CA HIS A 312 12.62 -0.54 -6.68
C HIS A 312 13.46 0.61 -7.24
N ILE A 313 12.84 1.75 -7.53
CA ILE A 313 13.54 2.89 -8.14
C ILE A 313 14.27 3.72 -7.09
N ASP A 314 15.51 4.08 -7.37
CA ASP A 314 16.11 5.24 -6.74
C ASP A 314 15.67 6.49 -7.52
N PRO A 315 14.81 7.36 -6.96
CA PRO A 315 14.32 8.55 -7.66
C PRO A 315 15.43 9.57 -7.96
N GLY A 316 16.55 9.54 -7.22
CA GLY A 316 17.67 10.46 -7.44
C GLY A 316 18.52 10.10 -8.64
N THR A 317 18.71 8.79 -8.89
CA THR A 317 19.55 8.28 -9.99
C THR A 317 18.74 7.74 -11.18
N GLY A 318 17.47 7.39 -10.96
CA GLY A 318 16.61 6.73 -11.94
C GLY A 318 16.89 5.23 -12.12
N ILE A 319 17.84 4.67 -11.37
CA ILE A 319 18.19 3.24 -11.39
C ILE A 319 17.04 2.44 -10.77
N VAL A 320 16.70 1.30 -11.38
CA VAL A 320 15.70 0.36 -10.86
C VAL A 320 16.42 -0.93 -10.49
N TYR A 321 16.26 -1.33 -9.24
CA TYR A 321 16.74 -2.59 -8.67
C TYR A 321 15.66 -3.67 -8.75
#